data_AF-I3RL14-F1
#
_entry.id   AF-I3RL14-F1
#
_cell.length_a   1.000
_cell.length_b   1.000
_cell.length_c   1.000
_cell.angle_alpha   90.00
_cell.angle_beta   90.00
_cell.angle_gamma   90.00
#
_symmetry.space_group_name_H-M   'P 1'
#
loop_
_entity.id
_entity.type
_entity.pdbx_description
1 polymer ?
#
loop_
_entity_poly.entity_id
_entity_poly.type
_entity_poly.pdbx_seq_one_letter_code
_entity_poly.pdbx_strand_id
1 'polypeptide(L)'
;MNKTLFGAALLAVTVLSVGMMTGEAFAQYMGNVDPTGKTGKNTLEETLKLARDRVEYAQANPATGSGTPYLAADGVLGASAIAAAVFGGIAAAFFFRARSGRYAAQGRG
;
A
#
# COMPACT_ATOMS: atom_id res chain seq x y z
N MET A 1 1.44 22.43 11.63
CA MET A 1 1.17 21.71 10.37
C MET A 1 -0.01 22.37 9.68
N ASN A 2 0.10 22.75 8.40
CA ASN A 2 -0.96 23.47 7.71
C ASN A 2 -2.15 22.52 7.47
N LYS A 3 -3.35 22.86 7.94
CA LYS A 3 -4.54 21.99 7.88
C LYS A 3 -4.89 21.61 6.44
N THR A 4 -4.60 22.51 5.50
CA THR A 4 -4.78 22.29 4.06
C THR A 4 -3.82 21.24 3.50
N LEU A 5 -2.56 21.23 3.95
CA LEU A 5 -1.57 20.25 3.51
C LEU A 5 -1.92 18.84 4.02
N PHE A 6 -2.40 18.75 5.27
CA PHE A 6 -2.87 17.50 5.84
C PHE A 6 -4.12 16.97 5.11
N GLY A 7 -5.10 17.83 4.83
CA GLY A 7 -6.29 17.47 4.06
C GLY A 7 -5.98 17.01 2.63
N ALA A 8 -5.08 17.71 1.95
CA ALA A 8 -4.64 17.33 0.60
C ALA A 8 -3.92 15.99 0.56
N ALA A 9 -3.05 15.71 1.54
CA ALA A 9 -2.35 14.43 1.64
C ALA A 9 -3.33 13.26 1.90
N LEU A 10 -4.29 13.45 2.80
CA LEU A 10 -5.31 12.43 3.08
C LEU A 10 -6.14 12.11 1.83
N LEU A 11 -6.54 13.15 1.09
CA LEU A 11 -7.36 13.01 -0.11
C LEU A 11 -6.58 12.37 -1.27
N ALA A 12 -5.28 12.67 -1.40
CA ALA A 12 -4.43 12.02 -2.38
C ALA A 12 -4.29 10.51 -2.11
N VAL A 13 -4.10 10.12 -0.85
CA VAL A 13 -3.98 8.70 -0.47
C VAL A 13 -5.28 7.95 -0.76
N THR A 14 -6.44 8.51 -0.42
CA THR A 14 -7.73 7.84 -0.66
C THR A 14 -8.07 7.70 -2.15
N VAL A 15 -7.76 8.71 -2.97
CA VAL A 15 -8.00 8.64 -4.42
C VAL A 15 -7.10 7.60 -5.08
N LEU A 16 -5.82 7.56 -4.70
CA LEU A 16 -4.88 6.56 -5.24
C LEU A 16 -5.25 5.14 -4.82
N SER A 17 -5.71 4.94 -3.58
CA SER A 17 -6.11 3.61 -3.10
C SER A 17 -7.38 3.09 -3.80
N VAL A 18 -8.35 3.97 -4.08
CA VAL A 18 -9.57 3.58 -4.81
C VAL A 18 -9.25 3.21 -6.26
N GLY A 19 -8.39 3.97 -6.95
CA GLY A 19 -7.99 3.68 -8.32
C GLY A 19 -7.29 2.33 -8.49
N MET A 20 -6.53 1.90 -7.48
CA MET A 20 -5.83 0.60 -7.48
C MET A 20 -6.80 -0.58 -7.22
N MET A 21 -7.82 -0.40 -6.38
CA MET A 21 -8.78 -1.46 -6.06
C MET A 21 -9.78 -1.75 -7.20
N THR A 22 -10.15 -0.75 -7.99
CA THR A 22 -11.15 -0.91 -9.05
C THR A 22 -10.60 -1.63 -10.28
N GLY A 23 -9.31 -1.48 -10.60
CA GLY A 23 -8.68 -2.14 -11.76
C GLY A 23 -8.63 -3.68 -11.62
N GLU A 24 -8.21 -4.17 -10.46
CA GLU A 24 -8.08 -5.62 -10.17
C GLU A 24 -9.45 -6.30 -10.13
N ALA A 25 -10.43 -5.69 -9.45
CA ALA A 25 -11.80 -6.20 -9.36
C ALA A 25 -12.47 -6.24 -10.75
N PHE A 26 -12.23 -5.23 -11.57
CA PHE A 26 -12.72 -5.18 -12.95
C PHE A 26 -12.08 -6.26 -13.83
N ALA A 27 -10.76 -6.48 -13.74
CA ALA A 27 -10.09 -7.54 -14.50
C ALA A 27 -10.55 -8.95 -14.12
N GLN A 28 -10.84 -9.18 -12.82
CA GLN A 28 -11.35 -10.47 -12.34
C GLN A 28 -12.82 -10.72 -12.74
N TYR A 29 -13.68 -9.70 -12.68
CA TYR A 29 -15.09 -9.83 -13.00
C TYR A 29 -15.38 -9.73 -14.51
N MET A 30 -14.67 -8.85 -15.22
CA MET A 30 -14.87 -8.58 -16.65
C MET A 30 -13.91 -9.32 -17.59
N GLY A 31 -12.91 -10.05 -17.08
CA GLY A 31 -11.98 -10.83 -17.90
C GLY A 31 -12.62 -12.01 -18.66
N ASN A 32 -13.88 -12.34 -18.37
CA ASN A 32 -14.64 -13.41 -19.04
C ASN A 32 -15.95 -12.88 -19.66
N VAL A 33 -15.88 -11.69 -20.28
CA VAL A 33 -17.05 -11.02 -20.85
C VAL A 33 -16.90 -10.94 -22.37
N ASP A 34 -17.96 -11.30 -23.10
CA ASP A 34 -18.00 -11.17 -24.56
C ASP A 34 -18.22 -9.70 -24.98
N PRO A 35 -18.04 -9.34 -26.27
CA PRO A 35 -18.29 -7.98 -26.76
C PRO A 35 -19.72 -7.47 -26.55
N THR A 36 -20.66 -8.35 -26.16
CA THR A 36 -22.06 -8.03 -25.87
C THR A 36 -22.36 -7.89 -24.37
N GLY A 37 -21.33 -8.00 -23.51
CA GLY A 37 -21.47 -7.83 -22.07
C GLY A 37 -21.87 -9.10 -21.31
N LYS A 38 -21.90 -10.27 -21.94
CA LYS A 38 -22.26 -11.53 -21.28
C LYS A 38 -21.05 -12.17 -20.63
N THR A 39 -21.20 -12.54 -19.36
CA THR A 39 -20.22 -13.31 -18.60
C THR A 39 -20.27 -14.80 -19.01
N GLY A 40 -19.14 -15.51 -18.92
CA GLY A 40 -19.11 -16.97 -19.17
C GLY A 40 -18.67 -17.37 -20.58
N LYS A 41 -17.90 -16.53 -21.27
CA LYS A 41 -17.36 -16.83 -22.61
C LYS A 41 -16.48 -18.08 -22.63
N ASN A 42 -15.66 -18.29 -21.59
CA ASN A 42 -14.72 -19.40 -21.52
C ASN A 42 -15.41 -20.72 -21.20
N THR A 43 -14.96 -21.79 -21.83
CA THR A 43 -15.33 -23.17 -21.46
C THR A 43 -14.80 -23.53 -20.06
N LEU A 44 -15.31 -24.64 -19.50
CA LEU A 44 -14.87 -25.13 -18.19
C LEU A 44 -13.37 -25.47 -18.21
N GLU A 45 -12.91 -26.10 -19.29
CA GLU A 45 -11.51 -26.48 -19.52
C GLU A 45 -10.59 -25.25 -19.64
N GLU A 46 -11.00 -24.22 -20.39
CA GLU A 46 -10.23 -22.97 -20.50
C GLU A 46 -10.14 -22.25 -19.15
N THR A 47 -11.23 -22.26 -18.38
CA THR A 47 -11.25 -21.66 -17.05
C THR A 47 -10.32 -22.40 -16.09
N LEU A 48 -10.33 -23.74 -16.12
CA LEU A 48 -9.43 -24.58 -15.33
C LEU A 48 -7.97 -24.39 -15.72
N LYS A 49 -7.68 -24.30 -17.02
CA LYS A 49 -6.33 -24.01 -17.53
C LYS A 49 -5.85 -22.65 -17.04
N LEU A 50 -6.66 -21.61 -17.22
CA LEU A 50 -6.33 -20.25 -16.79
C LEU A 50 -6.14 -20.15 -15.27
N ALA A 51 -6.94 -20.87 -14.48
CA ALA A 51 -6.75 -20.94 -13.04
C ALA A 51 -5.40 -21.58 -12.66
N ARG A 52 -5.01 -22.66 -13.35
CA ARG A 52 -3.72 -23.31 -13.14
C ARG A 52 -2.55 -22.39 -13.51
N ASP A 53 -2.64 -21.72 -14.65
CA ASP A 53 -1.63 -20.78 -15.12
C ASP A 53 -1.45 -19.60 -14.14
N ARG A 54 -2.55 -19.11 -13.54
CA ARG A 54 -2.49 -18.08 -12.48
C ARG A 54 -1.77 -18.54 -11.22
N VAL A 55 -1.99 -19.79 -10.80
CA VAL A 55 -1.31 -20.37 -9.63
C VAL A 55 0.17 -20.53 -9.92
N GLU A 56 0.54 -21.06 -11.08
CA GLU A 56 1.94 -21.20 -11.51
C GLU A 56 2.63 -19.85 -11.61
N TYR A 57 1.96 -18.85 -12.20
CA TYR A 57 2.46 -17.47 -12.26
C TYR A 57 2.68 -16.87 -10.87
N ALA A 58 1.76 -17.07 -9.93
CA ALA A 58 1.90 -16.58 -8.56
C ALA A 58 3.04 -17.28 -7.80
N GLN A 59 3.26 -18.58 -8.04
CA GLN A 59 4.39 -19.32 -7.48
C GLN A 59 5.73 -18.86 -8.07
N ALA A 60 5.78 -18.60 -9.37
CA ALA A 60 6.97 -18.09 -10.05
C ALA A 60 7.26 -16.61 -9.72
N ASN A 61 6.22 -15.84 -9.38
CA ASN A 61 6.30 -14.41 -9.09
C ASN A 61 5.70 -14.09 -7.71
N PRO A 62 6.34 -14.52 -6.62
CA PRO A 62 5.81 -14.38 -5.26
C PRO A 62 5.63 -12.91 -4.81
N ALA A 63 6.26 -11.96 -5.50
CA ALA A 63 6.10 -10.52 -5.25
C ALA A 63 4.81 -9.92 -5.87
N THR A 64 4.12 -10.65 -6.75
CA THR A 64 3.06 -10.10 -7.62
C THR A 64 1.64 -10.47 -7.15
N GLY A 65 1.48 -11.28 -6.10
CA GLY A 65 0.18 -11.68 -5.54
C GLY A 65 -0.24 -10.81 -4.36
N SER A 66 -1.34 -10.05 -4.51
CA SER A 66 -1.95 -9.05 -3.57
C SER A 66 -1.03 -7.99 -2.95
N GLY A 67 0.28 -8.07 -3.19
CA GLY A 67 1.24 -6.96 -3.26
C GLY A 67 1.88 -6.49 -1.97
N THR A 68 1.57 -7.05 -0.80
CA THR A 68 2.21 -6.60 0.46
C THR A 68 2.78 -7.76 1.28
N PRO A 69 4.00 -8.24 0.96
CA PRO A 69 4.65 -9.29 1.74
C PRO A 69 4.91 -8.81 3.18
N TYR A 70 4.13 -9.29 4.15
CA TYR A 70 4.18 -8.76 5.52
C TYR A 70 5.58 -8.85 6.14
N LEU A 71 6.37 -9.88 5.79
CA LEU A 71 7.68 -10.20 6.37
C LEU A 71 8.89 -9.83 5.47
N ALA A 72 8.67 -9.27 4.28
CA ALA A 72 9.78 -8.83 3.42
C ALA A 72 10.20 -7.39 3.75
N ALA A 73 11.48 -7.05 3.48
CA ALA A 73 12.02 -5.69 3.65
C ALA A 73 11.30 -4.65 2.76
N ASP A 74 10.74 -5.11 1.66
CA ASP A 74 9.99 -4.35 0.66
C ASP A 74 8.46 -4.50 0.81
N GLY A 75 8.01 -5.23 1.84
CA GLY A 75 6.60 -5.26 2.21
C GLY A 75 6.33 -4.66 3.59
N VAL A 76 5.24 -5.07 4.26
CA VAL A 76 4.65 -4.25 5.34
C VAL A 76 5.60 -4.04 6.51
N LEU A 77 6.27 -5.08 7.03
CA LEU A 77 7.19 -4.92 8.16
C LEU A 77 8.42 -4.09 7.78
N GLY A 78 8.98 -4.28 6.58
CA GLY A 78 10.10 -3.48 6.12
C GLY A 78 9.74 -2.01 5.92
N ALA A 79 8.62 -1.74 5.25
CA ALA A 79 8.07 -0.39 5.11
C ALA A 79 7.76 0.23 6.50
N SER A 80 7.22 -0.55 7.43
CA SER A 80 6.92 -0.09 8.79
C SER A 80 8.19 0.18 9.61
N ALA A 81 9.23 -0.63 9.45
CA ALA A 81 10.53 -0.42 10.08
C ALA A 81 11.22 0.83 9.57
N ILE A 82 11.20 1.07 8.25
CA ILE A 82 11.73 2.29 7.63
C ILE A 82 10.94 3.52 8.12
N ALA A 83 9.60 3.45 8.12
CA ALA A 83 8.77 4.52 8.62
C ALA A 83 9.02 4.82 10.11
N ALA A 84 9.09 3.79 10.95
CA ALA A 84 9.40 3.93 12.37
C ALA A 84 10.79 4.53 12.60
N ALA A 85 11.79 4.18 11.79
CA ALA A 85 13.13 4.76 11.88
C ALA A 85 13.14 6.25 11.50
N VAL A 86 12.45 6.65 10.43
CA VAL A 86 12.39 8.06 9.99
C VAL A 86 11.62 8.91 10.99
N PHE A 87 10.39 8.53 11.31
CA PHE A 87 9.55 9.30 12.23
C PHE A 87 10.07 9.24 13.67
N GLY A 88 10.53 8.07 14.12
CA GLY A 88 11.17 7.89 15.42
C GLY A 88 12.47 8.68 15.54
N GLY A 89 13.29 8.73 14.50
CA GLY A 89 14.52 9.53 14.47
C GLY A 89 14.25 11.03 14.56
N ILE A 90 13.28 11.54 13.79
CA ILE A 90 12.85 12.94 13.87
C ILE A 90 12.28 13.26 15.26
N ALA A 91 11.41 12.39 15.79
CA ALA A 91 10.82 12.56 17.12
C ALA A 91 11.90 12.57 18.21
N ALA A 92 12.87 11.66 18.16
CA ALA A 92 13.99 11.60 19.10
C ALA A 92 14.85 12.87 19.02
N ALA A 93 15.17 13.35 17.82
CA ALA A 93 15.93 14.59 17.63
C ALA A 93 15.22 15.80 18.26
N PHE A 94 13.91 15.95 18.02
CA PHE A 94 13.12 17.00 18.67
C PHE A 94 13.02 16.80 20.18
N PHE A 95 12.87 15.57 20.65
CA PHE A 95 12.78 15.26 22.08
C PHE A 95 14.07 15.65 22.83
N PHE A 96 15.24 15.30 22.30
CA PHE A 96 16.52 15.71 22.89
C PHE A 96 16.75 17.21 22.78
N ARG A 97 16.43 17.82 21.63
CA ARG A 97 16.55 19.27 21.43
C ARG A 97 15.61 20.07 22.33
N ALA A 98 14.40 19.57 22.58
CA ALA A 98 13.42 20.18 23.48
C ALA A 98 13.91 20.18 24.93
N ARG A 99 14.78 19.25 25.32
CA ARG A 99 15.38 19.21 26.67
C ARG A 99 16.59 20.15 26.81
N SER A 100 17.25 20.50 25.72
CA SER A 100 18.45 21.36 25.71
C SER A 100 18.20 22.79 25.20
N GLY A 101 16.96 23.14 24.85
CA GLY A 101 16.61 24.45 24.31
C GLY A 101 16.53 25.54 25.40
N ARG A 102 16.73 26.81 25.02
CA ARG A 102 16.62 27.98 25.94
C ARG A 102 15.32 28.01 26.75
N TYR A 103 14.23 27.45 26.22
CA TYR A 103 12.92 27.39 26.88
C TYR A 103 12.73 26.15 27.77
N ALA A 104 13.65 25.18 27.75
CA ALA A 104 13.63 24.00 28.62
C ALA A 104 14.12 24.32 30.04
N ALA A 105 14.94 25.35 30.18
CA ALA A 105 15.34 25.92 31.45
C ALA A 105 14.41 27.10 31.80
N GLN A 106 13.12 26.83 31.99
CA GLN A 106 12.22 27.82 32.58
C GLN A 106 12.73 28.11 34.00
N GLY A 107 13.28 29.31 34.24
CA GLY A 107 13.76 29.74 35.55
C GLY A 107 15.24 30.09 35.71
N ARG A 108 15.99 30.34 34.63
CA ARG A 108 17.29 31.05 34.71
C ARG A 108 17.17 32.41 34.04
N GLY A 109 16.91 33.45 34.86
CA GLY A 109 17.15 34.87 34.60
C GLY A 109 16.71 35.43 33.25
#